data_AF-E3RFP2-F1
#
_entry.id   AF-E3RFP2-F1
#
_cell.length_a   1.000
_cell.length_b   1.000
_cell.length_c   1.000
_cell.angle_alpha   90.00
_cell.angle_beta   90.00
_cell.angle_gamma   90.00
#
_symmetry.space_group_name_H-M   'P 1'
#
loop_
_entity.id
_entity.type
_entity.pdbx_description
1 polymer ?
#
loop_
_entity_poly.entity_id
_entity_poly.type
_entity_poly.pdbx_seq_one_letter_code
_entity_poly.pdbx_strand_id
1 'polypeptide(L)'
;MCGKYSKDGKQKCGMNLCCSATGWCGTTNLYCVNGDPKGLTLPCQAGFGSCKVKSGRTCGVGSGSTGGRTIGYYQGSNTRDRLCNHIYPNDIVTTGYTHLYYAFASINPTSFAVTNADPGDIALYTQFTALQKKGIKTWIAVGGFDFSDPERATHRTWSQLCSTPSNRAAFIKSLLDFMPKYGFQGVDLDWEYPVSPDRGGVPEDTQNLVLLIKEMRAAFGSKYGISLTLAPDYWYLRYFDAKSMESSVDFFGFMAYDLHGPWDINQKTIQPVVRGQADIREIGNDTLPLWFDELDASKINFGVALYGRGYTVANPSCNSVGCAFSGPSNPGICTNSAGAMGLAEIQDLIKTKGLTPNYLPDLMMKEITWDDQWIGYDDAETIKQKKAWADNQCFGGTMAWSVDFNSGIGSGLKPTNTTDGTCVGGKTTVINGKTTVVGGTTSTRFDVSTTVIGGKTTVVGGITTSAPSTGPITTVVGGTTTVIGGGGPVTTVINGTTTIIGGTATSSGTPANTGAPTSTNGHCTGPDCHDGKCTADTIDTYRIQESSVQALVALVKTVLMAFARVLIASRSGAWGQIVQMVYARV
;
A
#
# COMPACT_ATOMS: atom_id res chain seq x y z
N MET A 1 15.26 18.00 9.84
CA MET A 1 16.57 18.38 10.41
C MET A 1 16.58 18.06 11.90
N CYS A 2 17.75 17.74 12.44
CA CYS A 2 18.01 17.51 13.86
C CYS A 2 18.82 18.67 14.47
N GLY A 3 18.96 18.66 15.79
CA GLY A 3 19.81 19.58 16.53
C GLY A 3 19.37 21.03 16.44
N LYS A 4 20.31 21.95 16.58
CA LYS A 4 20.05 23.40 16.64
C LYS A 4 19.40 23.99 15.39
N TYR A 5 19.43 23.25 14.26
CA TYR A 5 18.80 23.64 13.00
C TYR A 5 17.40 23.05 12.79
N SER A 6 16.93 22.22 13.72
CA SER A 6 15.53 21.80 13.73
C SER A 6 14.58 22.95 14.10
N LYS A 7 13.28 22.77 13.84
CA LYS A 7 12.25 23.82 13.99
C LYS A 7 12.23 24.46 15.38
N ASP A 8 12.57 23.69 16.41
CA ASP A 8 12.63 24.11 17.82
C ASP A 8 14.04 24.06 18.43
N GLY A 9 15.04 23.73 17.59
CA GLY A 9 16.43 23.52 18.01
C GLY A 9 16.63 22.30 18.93
N LYS A 10 15.62 21.42 19.07
CA LYS A 10 15.62 20.31 20.04
C LYS A 10 15.44 18.92 19.44
N GLN A 11 15.09 18.82 18.16
CA GLN A 11 14.80 17.54 17.51
C GLN A 11 16.01 16.61 17.53
N LYS A 12 15.82 15.41 18.07
CA LYS A 12 16.78 14.31 17.95
C LYS A 12 16.56 13.52 16.67
N CYS A 13 17.60 12.82 16.22
CA CYS A 13 17.44 11.79 15.21
C CYS A 13 16.73 10.57 15.81
N GLY A 14 15.77 10.01 15.07
CA GLY A 14 15.14 8.74 15.43
C GLY A 14 16.17 7.61 15.43
N MET A 15 15.88 6.52 16.14
CA MET A 15 16.78 5.37 16.29
C MET A 15 18.20 5.74 16.77
N ASN A 16 18.32 6.86 17.49
CA ASN A 16 19.57 7.39 18.02
C ASN A 16 20.72 7.57 16.99
N LEU A 17 20.37 7.78 15.72
CA LEU A 17 21.34 8.06 14.64
C LEU A 17 22.14 9.32 14.91
N CYS A 18 23.25 9.50 14.18
CA CYS A 18 24.06 10.69 14.35
C CYS A 18 23.40 11.93 13.78
N CYS A 19 23.42 13.01 14.56
CA CYS A 19 23.07 14.34 14.08
C CYS A 19 24.32 15.06 13.57
N SER A 20 24.43 15.28 12.27
CA SER A 20 25.56 15.96 11.67
C SER A 20 25.67 17.41 12.13
N ALA A 21 26.85 18.00 11.94
CA ALA A 21 27.09 19.43 12.20
C ALA A 21 26.04 20.33 11.55
N THR A 22 25.51 19.96 10.38
CA THR A 22 24.54 20.72 9.58
C THR A 22 23.09 20.30 9.81
N GLY A 23 22.80 19.45 10.80
CA GLY A 23 21.44 19.11 11.21
C GLY A 23 20.78 17.99 10.39
N TRP A 24 21.56 17.06 9.86
CA TRP A 24 21.07 15.88 9.13
C TRP A 24 21.33 14.59 9.92
N CYS A 25 20.38 13.66 9.86
CA CYS A 25 20.51 12.36 10.49
C CYS A 25 21.19 11.36 9.56
N GLY A 26 22.12 10.55 10.08
CA GLY A 26 22.75 9.49 9.29
C GLY A 26 23.66 8.58 10.10
N THR A 27 24.23 7.58 9.43
CA THR A 27 24.99 6.46 10.03
C THR A 27 26.51 6.53 9.79
N THR A 28 26.96 7.36 8.84
CA THR A 28 28.36 7.34 8.38
C THR A 28 29.24 8.37 9.12
N ASN A 29 30.55 8.31 8.88
CA ASN A 29 31.51 9.28 9.45
C ASN A 29 31.18 10.74 9.12
N LEU A 30 30.54 11.00 7.96
CA LEU A 30 30.10 12.34 7.57
C LEU A 30 29.09 12.93 8.58
N TYR A 31 28.28 12.07 9.19
CA TYR A 31 27.27 12.47 10.18
C TYR A 31 27.80 12.36 11.60
N CYS A 32 28.54 11.29 11.91
CA CYS A 32 28.94 10.94 13.27
C CYS A 32 30.23 11.61 13.74
N VAL A 33 31.17 11.87 12.84
CA VAL A 33 32.52 12.33 13.20
C VAL A 33 32.72 13.77 12.76
N ASN A 34 32.69 14.02 11.44
CA ASN A 34 32.84 15.37 10.91
C ASN A 34 32.26 15.53 9.52
N GLY A 35 31.50 16.62 9.32
CA GLY A 35 31.01 17.03 8.01
C GLY A 35 32.13 17.52 7.06
N ASP A 36 33.25 17.98 7.64
CA ASP A 36 34.49 18.31 6.94
C ASP A 36 35.56 17.27 7.33
N PRO A 37 35.70 16.17 6.56
CA PRO A 37 36.61 15.09 6.91
C PRO A 37 38.09 15.49 6.82
N LYS A 38 38.42 16.64 6.20
CA LYS A 38 39.80 17.10 6.03
C LYS A 38 40.23 18.08 7.12
N GLY A 39 39.37 19.05 7.46
CA GLY A 39 39.68 20.05 8.46
C GLY A 39 39.21 19.71 9.88
N LEU A 40 38.36 18.68 10.03
CA LEU A 40 37.73 18.31 11.30
C LEU A 40 37.01 19.49 11.99
N THR A 41 36.50 20.44 11.22
CA THR A 41 35.94 21.70 11.74
C THR A 41 34.43 21.64 12.03
N LEU A 42 33.74 20.60 11.58
CA LEU A 42 32.28 20.46 11.65
C LEU A 42 31.88 19.17 12.40
N PRO A 43 32.04 19.10 13.74
CA PRO A 43 31.70 17.92 14.52
C PRO A 43 30.18 17.69 14.59
N CYS A 44 29.79 16.43 14.82
CA CYS A 44 28.40 16.06 15.14
C CYS A 44 27.82 16.90 16.29
N GLN A 45 26.49 17.08 16.30
CA GLN A 45 25.80 17.78 17.37
C GLN A 45 25.46 16.81 18.51
N ALA A 46 26.35 16.74 19.51
CA ALA A 46 26.16 15.90 20.69
C ALA A 46 24.83 16.21 21.43
N GLY A 47 24.17 15.16 21.93
CA GLY A 47 22.87 15.26 22.62
C GLY A 47 21.64 15.12 21.71
N PHE A 48 21.82 15.23 20.39
CA PHE A 48 20.75 15.04 19.39
C PHE A 48 20.75 13.67 18.71
N GLY A 49 21.58 12.76 19.21
CA GLY A 49 21.79 11.41 18.71
C GLY A 49 23.17 10.88 19.09
N SER A 50 23.59 9.78 18.47
CA SER A 50 24.97 9.29 18.58
C SER A 50 25.98 10.27 17.95
N CYS A 51 27.24 10.16 18.36
CA CYS A 51 28.40 10.81 17.71
C CYS A 51 29.47 9.76 17.37
N LYS A 52 29.04 8.52 17.23
CA LYS A 52 29.87 7.36 16.93
C LYS A 52 29.17 6.54 15.88
N VAL A 53 29.93 6.14 14.87
CA VAL A 53 29.47 5.10 13.94
C VAL A 53 29.31 3.82 14.74
N LYS A 54 28.11 3.24 14.67
CA LYS A 54 27.76 1.99 15.31
C LYS A 54 27.53 0.92 14.25
N SER A 55 27.93 -0.29 14.56
CA SER A 55 27.68 -1.48 13.75
C SER A 55 27.18 -2.58 14.68
N GLY A 56 26.37 -3.48 14.13
CA GLY A 56 25.90 -4.65 14.85
C GLY A 56 27.06 -5.57 15.23
N ARG A 57 26.88 -6.36 16.28
CA ARG A 57 27.79 -7.47 16.57
C ARG A 57 27.76 -8.46 15.41
N THR A 58 28.91 -9.07 15.13
CA THR A 58 28.99 -10.20 14.22
C THR A 58 28.92 -11.54 14.98
N CYS A 59 28.05 -12.44 14.54
CA CYS A 59 27.95 -13.82 15.05
C CYS A 59 28.58 -14.85 14.10
N GLY A 60 28.97 -14.43 12.89
CA GLY A 60 29.56 -15.29 11.86
C GLY A 60 28.52 -15.77 10.85
N VAL A 61 28.92 -15.82 9.57
CA VAL A 61 28.07 -16.30 8.47
C VAL A 61 27.69 -17.75 8.72
N GLY A 62 26.38 -18.04 8.71
CA GLY A 62 25.87 -19.39 8.97
C GLY A 62 26.04 -19.87 10.41
N SER A 63 26.20 -18.95 11.38
CA SER A 63 26.30 -19.27 12.81
C SER A 63 25.05 -19.98 13.37
N GLY A 64 23.92 -19.92 12.65
CA GLY A 64 22.65 -20.48 13.07
C GLY A 64 21.89 -19.62 14.08
N SER A 65 22.28 -18.35 14.32
CA SER A 65 21.56 -17.47 15.25
C SER A 65 20.09 -17.28 14.86
N THR A 66 19.79 -17.29 13.55
CA THR A 66 18.42 -17.23 13.03
C THR A 66 17.64 -18.54 13.19
N GLY A 67 18.25 -19.59 13.71
CA GLY A 67 17.60 -20.88 14.00
C GLY A 67 16.67 -20.85 15.22
N GLY A 68 16.71 -19.78 16.03
CA GLY A 68 15.90 -19.67 17.25
C GLY A 68 14.40 -19.63 16.98
N ARG A 69 13.97 -18.98 15.89
CA ARG A 69 12.57 -18.96 15.47
C ARG A 69 12.41 -18.71 13.96
N THR A 70 11.37 -19.30 13.40
CA THR A 70 10.99 -19.13 12.00
C THR A 70 9.50 -18.86 11.98
N ILE A 71 9.14 -17.63 11.65
CA ILE A 71 7.78 -17.11 11.69
C ILE A 71 7.26 -17.04 10.24
N GLY A 72 6.04 -17.49 10.02
CA GLY A 72 5.36 -17.34 8.73
C GLY A 72 4.05 -16.58 8.87
N TYR A 73 3.86 -15.50 8.12
CA TYR A 73 2.56 -14.87 8.00
C TYR A 73 1.71 -15.65 7.01
N TYR A 74 0.41 -15.79 7.29
CA TYR A 74 -0.57 -16.43 6.44
C TYR A 74 -1.72 -15.47 6.19
N GLN A 75 -1.91 -15.07 4.94
CA GLN A 75 -2.95 -14.12 4.54
C GLN A 75 -4.30 -14.85 4.44
N GLY A 76 -5.19 -14.72 5.41
CA GLY A 76 -6.52 -15.34 5.38
C GLY A 76 -7.34 -14.96 4.14
N SER A 77 -7.16 -13.72 3.66
CA SER A 77 -7.77 -13.18 2.45
C SER A 77 -7.43 -13.95 1.18
N ASN A 78 -6.31 -14.69 1.15
CA ASN A 78 -5.90 -15.47 -0.03
C ASN A 78 -7.00 -16.46 -0.48
N THR A 79 -7.78 -16.99 0.48
CA THR A 79 -8.87 -17.94 0.23
C THR A 79 -10.10 -17.33 -0.45
N ARG A 80 -10.16 -15.99 -0.52
CA ARG A 80 -11.29 -15.23 -1.08
C ARG A 80 -10.86 -14.42 -2.29
N ASP A 81 -9.71 -13.76 -2.20
CA ASP A 81 -9.32 -12.69 -3.12
C ASP A 81 -8.50 -13.19 -4.31
N ARG A 82 -7.84 -14.36 -4.19
CA ARG A 82 -7.11 -14.95 -5.31
C ARG A 82 -8.05 -15.62 -6.32
N LEU A 83 -7.66 -15.64 -7.58
CA LEU A 83 -8.39 -16.34 -8.66
C LEU A 83 -8.17 -17.86 -8.66
N CYS A 84 -7.08 -18.31 -8.05
CA CYS A 84 -6.67 -19.70 -7.88
C CYS A 84 -5.64 -19.80 -6.74
N ASN A 85 -5.07 -20.98 -6.52
CA ASN A 85 -4.07 -21.23 -5.48
C ASN A 85 -4.54 -20.71 -4.10
N HIS A 86 -5.79 -21.01 -3.79
CA HIS A 86 -6.34 -20.85 -2.45
C HIS A 86 -5.63 -21.84 -1.54
N ILE A 87 -4.95 -21.30 -0.54
CA ILE A 87 -4.32 -22.05 0.54
C ILE A 87 -5.23 -21.90 1.74
N TYR A 88 -5.93 -22.95 2.13
CA TYR A 88 -6.65 -22.99 3.41
C TYR A 88 -5.67 -23.34 4.54
N PRO A 89 -6.02 -23.12 5.82
CA PRO A 89 -5.11 -23.40 6.93
C PRO A 89 -4.57 -24.83 6.97
N ASN A 90 -5.35 -25.82 6.52
CA ASN A 90 -4.91 -27.22 6.46
C ASN A 90 -3.89 -27.50 5.34
N ASP A 91 -3.83 -26.65 4.32
CA ASP A 91 -2.90 -26.75 3.18
C ASP A 91 -1.52 -26.15 3.52
N ILE A 92 -1.41 -25.39 4.61
CA ILE A 92 -0.15 -24.74 5.00
C ILE A 92 0.93 -25.79 5.29
N VAL A 93 2.06 -25.66 4.60
CA VAL A 93 3.26 -26.46 4.87
C VAL A 93 3.91 -25.91 6.14
N THR A 94 3.66 -26.57 7.26
CA THR A 94 4.12 -26.11 8.59
C THR A 94 5.56 -26.50 8.92
N THR A 95 6.17 -27.41 8.13
CA THR A 95 7.53 -27.92 8.39
C THR A 95 8.55 -26.79 8.37
N GLY A 96 9.35 -26.68 9.44
CA GLY A 96 10.40 -25.67 9.56
C GLY A 96 9.94 -24.35 10.18
N TYR A 97 8.63 -24.13 10.38
CA TYR A 97 8.12 -22.98 11.12
C TYR A 97 8.02 -23.29 12.62
N THR A 98 8.28 -22.29 13.46
CA THR A 98 8.01 -22.35 14.90
C THR A 98 6.75 -21.56 15.26
N HIS A 99 6.46 -20.51 14.49
CA HIS A 99 5.25 -19.70 14.64
C HIS A 99 4.58 -19.48 13.28
N LEU A 100 3.25 -19.41 13.30
CA LEU A 100 2.45 -18.93 12.18
C LEU A 100 1.53 -17.82 12.64
N TYR A 101 1.46 -16.73 11.88
CA TYR A 101 0.63 -15.57 12.17
C TYR A 101 -0.52 -15.49 11.18
N TYR A 102 -1.76 -15.44 11.67
CA TYR A 102 -2.90 -15.19 10.81
C TYR A 102 -2.98 -13.69 10.51
N ALA A 103 -2.86 -13.33 9.24
CA ALA A 103 -2.93 -11.96 8.73
C ALA A 103 -4.28 -11.77 7.98
N PHE A 104 -5.14 -10.83 8.37
CA PHE A 104 -5.08 -9.98 9.56
C PHE A 104 -6.42 -9.95 10.28
N ALA A 105 -6.38 -9.66 11.58
CA ALA A 105 -7.51 -9.05 12.28
C ALA A 105 -7.49 -7.53 12.08
N SER A 106 -8.66 -6.91 12.23
CA SER A 106 -8.88 -5.47 12.13
C SER A 106 -9.20 -4.87 13.50
N ILE A 107 -9.39 -3.55 13.55
CA ILE A 107 -9.74 -2.79 14.75
C ILE A 107 -10.94 -1.93 14.41
N ASN A 108 -11.97 -1.99 15.24
CA ASN A 108 -13.13 -1.13 15.09
C ASN A 108 -12.72 0.33 15.38
N PRO A 109 -12.96 1.28 14.45
CA PRO A 109 -12.43 2.65 14.54
C PRO A 109 -13.03 3.48 15.68
N THR A 110 -14.12 3.02 16.31
CA THR A 110 -14.81 3.76 17.38
C THR A 110 -14.57 3.14 18.75
N SER A 111 -14.71 1.81 18.85
CA SER A 111 -14.57 1.09 20.12
C SER A 111 -13.14 0.63 20.41
N PHE A 112 -12.26 0.66 19.40
CA PHE A 112 -10.90 0.09 19.45
C PHE A 112 -10.86 -1.40 19.78
N ALA A 113 -11.98 -2.10 19.69
CA ALA A 113 -12.03 -3.55 19.84
C ALA A 113 -11.40 -4.23 18.61
N VAL A 114 -10.70 -5.33 18.85
CA VAL A 114 -10.21 -6.22 17.78
C VAL A 114 -11.40 -6.93 17.15
N THR A 115 -11.42 -6.91 15.83
CA THR A 115 -12.49 -7.48 15.00
C THR A 115 -11.87 -8.33 13.90
N ASN A 116 -12.69 -9.15 13.24
CA ASN A 116 -12.27 -9.83 12.02
C ASN A 116 -12.17 -8.84 10.86
N ALA A 117 -11.19 -9.01 9.97
CA ALA A 117 -11.09 -8.18 8.76
C ALA A 117 -12.23 -8.49 7.78
N ASP A 118 -12.61 -9.77 7.68
CA ASP A 118 -13.77 -10.24 6.93
C ASP A 118 -14.59 -11.26 7.74
N PRO A 119 -15.94 -11.31 7.66
CA PRO A 119 -16.74 -12.31 8.37
C PRO A 119 -16.34 -13.76 8.10
N GLY A 120 -15.84 -14.06 6.90
CA GLY A 120 -15.34 -15.36 6.50
C GLY A 120 -14.09 -15.81 7.27
N ASP A 121 -13.33 -14.89 7.86
CA ASP A 121 -12.13 -15.23 8.65
C ASP A 121 -12.47 -16.02 9.92
N ILE A 122 -13.69 -15.87 10.47
CA ILE A 122 -14.08 -16.52 11.73
C ILE A 122 -13.94 -18.05 11.63
N ALA A 123 -14.36 -18.63 10.50
CA ALA A 123 -14.24 -20.07 10.26
C ALA A 123 -12.77 -20.48 10.13
N LEU A 124 -11.95 -19.64 9.49
CA LEU A 124 -10.53 -19.89 9.24
C LEU A 124 -9.68 -19.78 10.51
N TYR A 125 -10.02 -18.91 11.46
CA TYR A 125 -9.27 -18.77 12.71
C TYR A 125 -9.18 -20.10 13.47
N THR A 126 -10.30 -20.80 13.63
CA THR A 126 -10.30 -22.08 14.36
C THR A 126 -9.56 -23.19 13.63
N GLN A 127 -9.61 -23.20 12.29
CA GLN A 127 -8.81 -24.12 11.47
C GLN A 127 -7.31 -23.81 11.59
N PHE A 128 -6.96 -22.53 11.59
CA PHE A 128 -5.60 -22.06 11.73
C PHE A 128 -5.01 -22.39 13.10
N THR A 129 -5.73 -22.08 14.19
CA THR A 129 -5.24 -22.39 15.54
C THR A 129 -5.20 -23.89 15.83
N ALA A 130 -5.95 -24.72 15.09
CA ALA A 130 -5.80 -26.18 15.16
C ALA A 130 -4.42 -26.68 14.69
N LEU A 131 -3.64 -25.87 13.95
CA LEU A 131 -2.25 -26.18 13.58
C LEU A 131 -1.32 -26.27 14.80
N GLN A 132 -1.73 -25.80 15.98
CA GLN A 132 -1.02 -26.05 17.24
C GLN A 132 -0.79 -27.53 17.52
N LYS A 133 -1.68 -28.41 17.03
CA LYS A 133 -1.52 -29.88 17.14
C LYS A 133 -0.26 -30.39 16.41
N LYS A 134 0.30 -29.60 15.49
CA LYS A 134 1.58 -29.87 14.79
C LYS A 134 2.79 -29.27 15.53
N GLY A 135 2.62 -28.74 16.74
CA GLY A 135 3.69 -28.12 17.53
C GLY A 135 4.01 -26.67 17.18
N ILE A 136 3.15 -26.02 16.39
CA ILE A 136 3.33 -24.64 15.93
C ILE A 136 2.66 -23.66 16.89
N LYS A 137 3.30 -22.53 17.17
CA LYS A 137 2.63 -21.41 17.87
C LYS A 137 1.81 -20.59 16.89
N THR A 138 0.51 -20.46 17.11
CA THR A 138 -0.37 -19.71 16.18
C THR A 138 -0.81 -18.39 16.80
N TRP A 139 -0.40 -17.27 16.21
CA TRP A 139 -0.69 -15.91 16.69
C TRP A 139 -1.59 -15.18 15.70
N ILE A 140 -2.21 -14.09 16.14
CA ILE A 140 -3.01 -13.20 15.30
C ILE A 140 -2.20 -11.92 14.99
N ALA A 141 -2.06 -11.56 13.73
CA ALA A 141 -1.52 -10.26 13.33
C ALA A 141 -2.67 -9.26 13.17
N VAL A 142 -2.50 -8.04 13.69
CA VAL A 142 -3.51 -6.98 13.64
C VAL A 142 -2.96 -5.80 12.85
N GLY A 143 -3.70 -5.30 11.86
CA GLY A 143 -3.30 -4.16 11.03
C GLY A 143 -2.96 -4.55 9.60
N GLY A 144 -1.72 -4.31 9.18
CA GLY A 144 -1.21 -4.47 7.82
C GLY A 144 -1.31 -3.19 6.98
N PHE A 145 -0.64 -3.18 5.82
CA PHE A 145 -0.51 -2.00 4.96
C PHE A 145 -1.85 -1.29 4.66
N ASP A 146 -2.82 -2.02 4.07
CA ASP A 146 -4.12 -1.48 3.65
C ASP A 146 -4.98 -0.99 4.83
N PHE A 147 -4.66 -1.35 6.08
CA PHE A 147 -5.39 -0.89 7.24
C PHE A 147 -5.28 0.64 7.41
N SER A 148 -4.14 1.20 7.02
CA SER A 148 -3.83 2.63 7.17
C SER A 148 -4.07 3.44 5.89
N ASP A 149 -4.64 2.86 4.84
CA ASP A 149 -4.91 3.57 3.59
C ASP A 149 -5.84 4.77 3.82
N PRO A 150 -5.59 5.93 3.16
CA PRO A 150 -6.37 7.16 3.35
C PRO A 150 -7.88 7.00 3.16
N GLU A 151 -8.29 6.09 2.28
CA GLU A 151 -9.69 5.86 1.92
C GLU A 151 -10.44 4.95 2.93
N ARG A 152 -9.71 4.36 3.89
CA ARG A 152 -10.29 3.40 4.84
C ARG A 152 -10.79 4.14 6.06
N ALA A 153 -11.93 3.71 6.60
CA ALA A 153 -12.43 4.18 7.90
C ALA A 153 -11.41 3.96 9.04
N THR A 154 -10.46 3.04 8.85
CA THR A 154 -9.40 2.69 9.79
C THR A 154 -8.17 3.59 9.71
N HIS A 155 -8.06 4.49 8.73
CA HIS A 155 -6.87 5.31 8.45
C HIS A 155 -6.21 5.95 9.69
N ARG A 156 -7.01 6.47 10.63
CA ARG A 156 -6.51 7.12 11.87
C ARG A 156 -6.60 6.24 13.11
N THR A 157 -7.06 4.99 12.97
CA THR A 157 -7.45 4.14 14.10
C THR A 157 -6.28 3.79 15.00
N TRP A 158 -5.11 3.45 14.45
CA TRP A 158 -3.93 3.18 15.26
C TRP A 158 -3.52 4.37 16.13
N SER A 159 -3.43 5.55 15.53
CA SER A 159 -3.07 6.79 16.24
C SER A 159 -4.09 7.12 17.34
N GLN A 160 -5.39 7.04 17.02
CA GLN A 160 -6.46 7.29 17.99
C GLN A 160 -6.51 6.25 19.11
N LEU A 161 -6.28 4.98 18.81
CA LEU A 161 -6.20 3.90 19.79
C LEU A 161 -5.07 4.14 20.78
N CYS A 162 -3.89 4.51 20.29
CA CYS A 162 -2.71 4.73 21.13
C CYS A 162 -2.82 6.01 21.97
N SER A 163 -3.60 7.00 21.53
CA SER A 163 -3.60 8.37 22.06
C SER A 163 -4.01 8.55 23.53
N THR A 164 -4.83 7.65 24.10
CA THR A 164 -5.28 7.77 25.49
C THR A 164 -5.22 6.44 26.24
N PRO A 165 -5.01 6.45 27.58
CA PRO A 165 -5.01 5.22 28.38
C PRO A 165 -6.31 4.42 28.26
N SER A 166 -7.48 5.08 28.16
CA SER A 166 -8.77 4.40 28.00
C SER A 166 -8.89 3.65 26.68
N ASN A 167 -8.40 4.24 25.58
CA ASN A 167 -8.46 3.61 24.25
C ASN A 167 -7.52 2.40 24.18
N ARG A 168 -6.31 2.54 24.72
CA ARG A 168 -5.36 1.41 24.84
C ARG A 168 -5.94 0.29 25.69
N ALA A 169 -6.53 0.62 26.84
CA ALA A 169 -7.18 -0.37 27.71
C ALA A 169 -8.34 -1.10 27.01
N ALA A 170 -9.14 -0.40 26.19
CA ALA A 170 -10.22 -1.03 25.42
C ALA A 170 -9.68 -2.06 24.41
N PHE A 171 -8.63 -1.71 23.67
CA PHE A 171 -7.96 -2.62 22.75
C PHE A 171 -7.32 -3.83 23.46
N ILE A 172 -6.57 -3.59 24.54
CA ILE A 172 -5.92 -4.64 25.35
C ILE A 172 -6.96 -5.62 25.88
N LYS A 173 -8.06 -5.12 26.46
CA LYS A 173 -9.16 -5.95 26.93
C LYS A 173 -9.77 -6.77 25.80
N SER A 174 -10.02 -6.14 24.66
CA SER A 174 -10.58 -6.85 23.51
C SER A 174 -9.65 -7.95 22.98
N LEU A 175 -8.33 -7.77 23.01
CA LEU A 175 -7.37 -8.82 22.68
C LEU A 175 -7.42 -9.98 23.67
N LEU A 176 -7.53 -9.68 24.97
CA LEU A 176 -7.67 -10.69 26.02
C LEU A 176 -8.95 -11.52 25.90
N ASP A 177 -9.99 -10.99 25.26
CA ASP A 177 -11.22 -11.72 24.92
C ASP A 177 -11.08 -12.47 23.58
N PHE A 178 -10.46 -11.85 22.57
CA PHE A 178 -10.33 -12.38 21.21
C PHE A 178 -9.41 -13.61 21.13
N MET A 179 -8.23 -13.53 21.75
CA MET A 179 -7.23 -14.60 21.70
C MET A 179 -7.75 -15.93 22.26
N PRO A 180 -8.31 -16.02 23.48
CA PRO A 180 -8.83 -17.28 24.00
C PRO A 180 -10.08 -17.75 23.25
N LYS A 181 -10.91 -16.83 22.72
CA LYS A 181 -12.09 -17.19 21.92
C LYS A 181 -11.74 -18.02 20.69
N TYR A 182 -10.66 -17.67 19.99
CA TYR A 182 -10.23 -18.36 18.77
C TYR A 182 -9.00 -19.25 18.95
N GLY A 183 -8.43 -19.29 20.16
CA GLY A 183 -7.30 -20.14 20.51
C GLY A 183 -5.92 -19.58 20.15
N PHE A 184 -5.77 -18.27 19.93
CA PHE A 184 -4.45 -17.67 19.64
C PHE A 184 -3.56 -17.62 20.89
N GLN A 185 -2.25 -17.80 20.69
CA GLN A 185 -1.24 -17.84 21.76
C GLN A 185 -0.42 -16.55 21.88
N GLY A 186 -0.72 -15.56 21.05
CA GLY A 186 -0.04 -14.27 21.02
C GLY A 186 -0.61 -13.38 19.93
N VAL A 187 -0.11 -12.16 19.90
CA VAL A 187 -0.49 -11.12 18.94
C VAL A 187 0.77 -10.50 18.33
N ASP A 188 0.68 -10.18 17.06
CA ASP A 188 1.61 -9.29 16.37
C ASP A 188 0.90 -7.98 15.99
N LEU A 189 1.54 -6.84 16.28
CA LEU A 189 1.04 -5.53 15.86
C LEU A 189 1.77 -5.07 14.60
N ASP A 190 0.99 -4.87 13.54
CA ASP A 190 1.48 -4.42 12.24
C ASP A 190 0.91 -3.03 11.90
N TRP A 191 1.44 -2.01 12.57
CA TRP A 191 1.06 -0.61 12.34
C TRP A 191 1.99 0.04 11.32
N GLU A 192 1.46 0.29 10.13
CA GLU A 192 2.17 0.94 9.04
C GLU A 192 1.59 2.33 8.73
N TYR A 193 2.18 3.44 9.18
CA TYR A 193 3.29 3.57 10.14
C TYR A 193 2.98 4.69 11.14
N PRO A 194 3.47 4.61 12.39
CA PRO A 194 3.31 5.68 13.37
C PRO A 194 3.88 7.01 12.86
N VAL A 195 3.28 8.12 13.28
CA VAL A 195 3.67 9.51 12.95
C VAL A 195 3.48 9.93 11.48
N SER A 196 3.62 9.02 10.53
CA SER A 196 3.51 9.30 9.09
C SER A 196 2.11 9.83 8.74
N PRO A 197 1.98 11.10 8.30
CA PRO A 197 0.67 11.70 8.06
C PRO A 197 -0.10 11.06 6.90
N ASP A 198 0.61 10.60 5.87
CA ASP A 198 0.07 9.84 4.74
C ASP A 198 -0.48 8.47 5.16
N ARG A 199 -0.09 7.99 6.33
CA ARG A 199 -0.57 6.76 6.99
C ARG A 199 -1.43 7.05 8.23
N GLY A 200 -1.90 8.29 8.36
CA GLY A 200 -2.86 8.69 9.39
C GLY A 200 -2.25 8.92 10.78
N GLY A 201 -0.92 8.98 10.88
CA GLY A 201 -0.21 9.21 12.12
C GLY A 201 -0.12 10.68 12.56
N VAL A 202 0.32 10.87 13.80
CA VAL A 202 0.63 12.17 14.44
C VAL A 202 1.93 12.07 15.26
N PRO A 203 2.63 13.18 15.56
CA PRO A 203 3.93 13.15 16.25
C PRO A 203 3.96 12.40 17.59
N GLU A 204 2.84 12.38 18.32
CA GLU A 204 2.72 11.72 19.63
C GLU A 204 2.73 10.18 19.53
N ASP A 205 2.52 9.63 18.34
CA ASP A 205 2.40 8.18 18.11
C ASP A 205 3.63 7.40 18.60
N THR A 206 4.84 7.94 18.43
CA THR A 206 6.08 7.27 18.87
C THR A 206 6.03 6.88 20.34
N GLN A 207 5.66 7.81 21.22
CA GLN A 207 5.61 7.56 22.66
C GLN A 207 4.32 6.83 23.06
N ASN A 208 3.21 7.10 22.37
CA ASN A 208 1.95 6.42 22.63
C ASN A 208 2.01 4.92 22.31
N LEU A 209 2.75 4.53 21.27
CA LEU A 209 3.01 3.13 20.93
C LEU A 209 3.82 2.42 22.03
N VAL A 210 4.83 3.09 22.59
CA VAL A 210 5.59 2.56 23.75
C VAL A 210 4.67 2.29 24.94
N LEU A 211 3.74 3.21 25.23
CA LEU A 211 2.77 3.04 26.30
C LEU A 211 1.85 1.85 26.03
N LEU A 212 1.35 1.69 24.80
CA LEU A 212 0.53 0.55 24.41
C LEU A 212 1.25 -0.77 24.65
N ILE A 213 2.47 -0.92 24.15
CA ILE A 213 3.23 -2.17 24.27
C ILE A 213 3.56 -2.51 25.73
N LYS A 214 3.90 -1.52 26.56
CA LYS A 214 4.13 -1.71 28.01
C LYS A 214 2.87 -2.14 28.74
N GLU A 215 1.73 -1.51 28.44
CA GLU A 215 0.44 -1.85 29.04
C GLU A 215 -0.04 -3.24 28.59
N MET A 216 0.17 -3.60 27.32
CA MET A 216 -0.07 -4.96 26.82
C MET A 216 0.75 -5.99 27.57
N ARG A 217 2.06 -5.78 27.75
CA ARG A 217 2.91 -6.71 28.52
C ARG A 217 2.43 -6.86 29.95
N ALA A 218 2.08 -5.75 30.61
CA ALA A 218 1.57 -5.77 31.98
C ALA A 218 0.26 -6.59 32.08
N ALA A 219 -0.63 -6.47 31.10
CA ALA A 219 -1.91 -7.19 31.07
C ALA A 219 -1.77 -8.67 30.66
N PHE A 220 -0.86 -8.99 29.74
CA PHE A 220 -0.70 -10.34 29.19
C PHE A 220 0.20 -11.21 30.07
N GLY A 221 1.10 -10.60 30.85
CA GLY A 221 2.13 -11.32 31.59
C GLY A 221 2.97 -12.18 30.65
N SER A 222 3.17 -13.44 31.02
CA SER A 222 3.82 -14.47 30.19
C SER A 222 2.83 -15.37 29.45
N LYS A 223 1.51 -15.13 29.58
CA LYS A 223 0.48 -16.01 29.02
C LYS A 223 0.38 -15.90 27.51
N TYR A 224 0.48 -14.68 26.98
CA TYR A 224 0.38 -14.40 25.55
C TYR A 224 1.65 -13.72 25.04
N GLY A 225 2.10 -14.13 23.86
CA GLY A 225 3.22 -13.49 23.18
C GLY A 225 2.85 -12.14 22.58
N ILE A 226 3.83 -11.25 22.48
CA ILE A 226 3.72 -9.93 21.85
C ILE A 226 4.84 -9.78 20.83
N SER A 227 4.49 -9.56 19.58
CA SER A 227 5.39 -9.17 18.50
C SER A 227 4.96 -7.84 17.91
N LEU A 228 5.89 -7.16 17.25
CA LEU A 228 5.63 -5.91 16.53
C LEU A 228 6.51 -5.86 15.28
N THR A 229 5.92 -5.51 14.14
CA THR A 229 6.68 -5.29 12.90
C THR A 229 7.39 -3.94 12.93
N LEU A 230 8.62 -3.95 12.45
CA LEU A 230 9.45 -2.77 12.23
C LEU A 230 9.53 -2.51 10.73
N ALA A 231 9.51 -1.23 10.38
CA ALA A 231 9.55 -0.76 9.01
C ALA A 231 10.83 -1.21 8.26
N PRO A 232 10.76 -1.35 6.92
CA PRO A 232 11.87 -1.79 6.08
C PRO A 232 13.07 -0.84 6.05
N ASP A 233 12.83 0.45 6.27
CA ASP A 233 13.79 1.52 5.97
C ASP A 233 13.79 2.62 7.04
N TYR A 234 14.81 3.49 7.02
CA TYR A 234 14.92 4.58 7.99
C TYR A 234 13.79 5.63 7.89
N TRP A 235 13.18 5.84 6.73
CA TRP A 235 12.14 6.84 6.54
C TRP A 235 10.96 6.61 7.49
N TYR A 236 10.54 5.36 7.66
CA TYR A 236 9.49 5.01 8.62
C TYR A 236 10.05 4.53 9.96
N LEU A 237 11.17 3.80 9.99
CA LEU A 237 11.74 3.23 11.22
C LEU A 237 12.09 4.32 12.25
N ARG A 238 12.44 5.53 11.81
CA ARG A 238 12.72 6.68 12.70
C ARG A 238 11.58 7.07 13.65
N TYR A 239 10.35 6.62 13.38
CA TYR A 239 9.18 6.91 14.19
C TYR A 239 8.93 5.86 15.29
N PHE A 240 9.72 4.79 15.33
CA PHE A 240 9.66 3.77 16.37
C PHE A 240 10.67 4.08 17.48
N ASP A 241 10.22 4.04 18.73
CA ASP A 241 11.10 3.98 19.91
C ASP A 241 11.24 2.50 20.31
N ALA A 242 11.86 1.74 19.40
CA ALA A 242 11.97 0.28 19.50
C ALA A 242 12.72 -0.12 20.77
N LYS A 243 13.78 0.62 21.15
CA LYS A 243 14.53 0.33 22.38
C LYS A 243 13.66 0.41 23.63
N SER A 244 12.77 1.40 23.72
CA SER A 244 11.85 1.51 24.87
C SER A 244 10.76 0.44 24.92
N MET A 245 10.47 -0.22 23.80
CA MET A 245 9.53 -1.34 23.69
C MET A 245 10.20 -2.70 23.88
N GLU A 246 11.52 -2.79 23.69
CA GLU A 246 12.28 -4.03 23.59
C GLU A 246 12.00 -5.00 24.74
N SER A 247 11.97 -4.54 26.00
CA SER A 247 11.73 -5.41 27.16
C SER A 247 10.28 -5.90 27.28
N SER A 248 9.35 -5.30 26.53
CA SER A 248 7.91 -5.57 26.60
C SER A 248 7.39 -6.44 25.45
N VAL A 249 8.14 -6.55 24.35
CA VAL A 249 7.87 -7.53 23.29
C VAL A 249 8.62 -8.84 23.54
N ASP A 250 8.13 -9.95 22.99
CA ASP A 250 8.92 -11.18 22.90
C ASP A 250 10.01 -11.04 21.84
N PHE A 251 9.67 -10.40 20.71
CA PHE A 251 10.58 -10.11 19.61
C PHE A 251 9.92 -9.13 18.60
N PHE A 252 10.73 -8.58 17.71
CA PHE A 252 10.33 -7.73 16.59
C PHE A 252 10.43 -8.49 15.27
N GLY A 253 9.67 -8.09 14.25
CA GLY A 253 9.84 -8.53 12.87
C GLY A 253 10.34 -7.39 11.99
N PHE A 254 11.54 -7.45 11.43
CA PHE A 254 12.06 -6.42 10.54
C PHE A 254 11.71 -6.76 9.09
N MET A 255 10.88 -5.94 8.44
CA MET A 255 10.36 -6.20 7.09
C MET A 255 11.43 -5.94 6.02
N ALA A 256 12.45 -6.80 5.90
CA ALA A 256 13.57 -6.62 4.96
C ALA A 256 13.20 -6.91 3.49
N TYR A 257 12.14 -6.31 2.99
CA TYR A 257 11.57 -6.44 1.65
C TYR A 257 10.74 -5.19 1.31
N ASP A 258 10.19 -5.11 0.09
CA ASP A 258 9.50 -3.92 -0.43
C ASP A 258 10.33 -2.62 -0.42
N LEU A 259 11.66 -2.72 -0.52
CA LEU A 259 12.54 -1.56 -0.63
C LEU A 259 12.31 -0.79 -1.94
N HIS A 260 11.94 -1.52 -2.99
CA HIS A 260 11.69 -1.00 -4.32
C HIS A 260 10.50 -1.67 -4.99
N GLY A 261 9.83 -0.92 -5.84
CA GLY A 261 8.73 -1.41 -6.65
C GLY A 261 8.25 -0.39 -7.67
N PRO A 262 7.17 -0.68 -8.41
CA PRO A 262 6.68 0.19 -9.47
C PRO A 262 6.27 1.59 -9.04
N TRP A 263 6.00 1.79 -7.74
CA TRP A 263 5.73 3.10 -7.14
C TRP A 263 6.92 4.08 -7.23
N ASP A 264 8.12 3.58 -7.56
CA ASP A 264 9.32 4.40 -7.73
C ASP A 264 9.28 5.32 -8.97
N ILE A 265 8.33 5.12 -9.90
CA ILE A 265 8.28 5.86 -11.17
C ILE A 265 8.16 7.37 -10.99
N ASN A 266 7.52 7.81 -9.91
CA ASN A 266 7.27 9.23 -9.62
C ASN A 266 8.18 9.80 -8.52
N GLN A 267 9.17 9.02 -8.06
CA GLN A 267 10.05 9.45 -6.98
C GLN A 267 11.09 10.44 -7.50
N LYS A 268 11.11 11.64 -6.92
CA LYS A 268 11.96 12.75 -7.41
C LYS A 268 13.44 12.60 -7.05
N THR A 269 13.75 11.74 -6.09
CA THR A 269 15.10 11.58 -5.51
C THR A 269 15.85 10.38 -6.07
N ILE A 270 15.19 9.52 -6.84
CA ILE A 270 15.77 8.34 -7.48
C ILE A 270 15.39 8.32 -8.95
N GLN A 271 16.18 7.62 -9.77
CA GLN A 271 15.84 7.42 -11.18
C GLN A 271 14.80 6.30 -11.31
N PRO A 272 13.85 6.40 -12.27
CA PRO A 272 12.82 5.39 -12.52
C PRO A 272 13.42 4.20 -13.27
N VAL A 273 14.29 3.46 -12.59
CA VAL A 273 14.97 2.26 -13.10
C VAL A 273 14.59 1.04 -12.28
N VAL A 274 14.64 -0.13 -12.91
CA VAL A 274 14.41 -1.44 -12.29
C VAL A 274 15.38 -1.63 -11.13
N ARG A 275 14.83 -2.00 -9.96
CA ARG A 275 15.59 -2.28 -8.74
C ARG A 275 15.05 -3.54 -8.07
N GLY A 276 15.91 -4.24 -7.34
CA GLY A 276 15.50 -5.40 -6.56
C GLY A 276 14.78 -4.98 -5.27
N GLN A 277 13.61 -5.54 -4.98
CA GLN A 277 12.84 -5.20 -3.78
C GLN A 277 13.46 -5.65 -2.45
N ALA A 278 14.49 -6.50 -2.51
CA ALA A 278 15.13 -7.08 -1.34
C ALA A 278 16.66 -7.18 -1.54
N ASP A 279 17.27 -6.18 -2.17
CA ASP A 279 18.73 -6.09 -2.33
C ASP A 279 19.42 -6.14 -0.95
N ILE A 280 20.24 -7.17 -0.72
CA ILE A 280 20.91 -7.37 0.57
C ILE A 280 21.82 -6.20 0.98
N ARG A 281 22.33 -5.43 0.02
CA ARG A 281 23.18 -4.27 0.28
C ARG A 281 22.37 -3.12 0.87
N GLU A 282 21.16 -2.90 0.34
CA GLU A 282 20.23 -1.88 0.83
C GLU A 282 19.66 -2.30 2.18
N ILE A 283 19.23 -3.56 2.32
CA ILE A 283 18.87 -4.17 3.62
C ILE A 283 19.99 -3.97 4.65
N GLY A 284 21.25 -4.19 4.26
CA GLY A 284 22.40 -3.96 5.13
C GLY A 284 22.49 -2.52 5.64
N ASN A 285 22.19 -1.53 4.80
CA ASN A 285 22.14 -0.13 5.21
C ASN A 285 20.91 0.18 6.09
N ASP A 286 19.76 -0.40 5.77
CA ASP A 286 18.50 -0.15 6.47
C ASP A 286 18.41 -0.84 7.83
N THR A 287 19.27 -1.83 8.09
CA THR A 287 19.44 -2.41 9.44
C THR A 287 20.33 -1.57 10.36
N LEU A 288 21.17 -0.66 9.83
CA LEU A 288 22.08 0.14 10.64
C LEU A 288 21.38 0.92 11.78
N PRO A 289 20.22 1.57 11.57
CA PRO A 289 19.50 2.25 12.64
C PRO A 289 19.19 1.36 13.85
N LEU A 290 18.95 0.05 13.66
CA LEU A 290 18.70 -0.90 14.75
C LEU A 290 19.89 -0.97 15.72
N TRP A 291 21.12 -0.94 15.17
CA TRP A 291 22.36 -0.96 15.95
C TRP A 291 22.67 0.39 16.57
N PHE A 292 22.23 1.48 15.95
CA PHE A 292 22.36 2.81 16.53
C PHE A 292 21.52 2.98 17.80
N ASP A 293 20.33 2.40 17.78
CA ASP A 293 19.39 2.34 18.91
C ASP A 293 19.75 1.23 19.93
N GLU A 294 20.83 0.49 19.69
CA GLU A 294 21.35 -0.57 20.57
C GLU A 294 20.34 -1.69 20.84
N LEU A 295 19.55 -2.04 19.83
CA LEU A 295 18.65 -3.18 19.92
C LEU A 295 19.42 -4.50 20.02
N ASP A 296 18.90 -5.41 20.81
CA ASP A 296 19.34 -6.80 20.90
C ASP A 296 18.92 -7.54 19.63
N ALA A 297 19.91 -7.82 18.78
CA ALA A 297 19.71 -8.57 17.53
C ALA A 297 18.98 -9.91 17.73
N SER A 298 19.16 -10.56 18.89
CA SER A 298 18.51 -11.84 19.19
C SER A 298 16.99 -11.72 19.40
N LYS A 299 16.49 -10.50 19.58
CA LYS A 299 15.06 -10.17 19.63
C LYS A 299 14.49 -9.73 18.29
N ILE A 300 15.27 -9.68 17.21
CA ILE A 300 14.80 -9.24 15.90
C ILE A 300 14.77 -10.44 14.95
N ASN A 301 13.66 -10.57 14.21
CA ASN A 301 13.50 -11.56 13.16
C ASN A 301 13.71 -10.91 11.80
N PHE A 302 14.59 -11.51 11.00
CA PHE A 302 14.92 -11.04 9.66
C PHE A 302 13.81 -11.39 8.66
N GLY A 303 13.25 -10.37 8.01
CA GLY A 303 12.21 -10.51 6.99
C GLY A 303 12.70 -11.20 5.72
N VAL A 304 11.87 -12.08 5.16
CA VAL A 304 12.06 -12.66 3.82
C VAL A 304 10.75 -12.60 3.04
N ALA A 305 10.84 -12.22 1.76
CA ALA A 305 9.69 -12.18 0.86
C ALA A 305 9.52 -13.53 0.15
N LEU A 306 8.31 -14.09 0.19
CA LEU A 306 7.91 -15.26 -0.60
C LEU A 306 7.14 -14.84 -1.86
N TYR A 307 7.44 -13.65 -2.38
CA TYR A 307 6.87 -13.07 -3.59
C TYR A 307 7.92 -12.19 -4.27
N GLY A 308 7.69 -11.82 -5.52
CA GLY A 308 8.52 -10.88 -6.28
C GLY A 308 7.82 -9.54 -6.50
N ARG A 309 8.61 -8.50 -6.73
CA ARG A 309 8.16 -7.22 -7.29
C ARG A 309 8.67 -7.08 -8.71
N GLY A 310 7.82 -6.63 -9.62
CA GLY A 310 8.12 -6.64 -11.04
C GLY A 310 7.68 -5.38 -11.78
N TYR A 311 8.34 -5.12 -12.90
CA TYR A 311 8.18 -3.93 -13.72
C TYR A 311 7.87 -4.30 -15.17
N THR A 312 7.19 -3.41 -15.87
CA THR A 312 7.22 -3.36 -17.34
C THR A 312 8.38 -2.47 -17.75
N VAL A 313 9.36 -3.01 -18.47
CA VAL A 313 10.54 -2.24 -18.90
C VAL A 313 10.18 -1.31 -20.05
N ALA A 314 10.82 -0.13 -20.09
CA ALA A 314 10.52 0.87 -21.11
C ALA A 314 11.07 0.49 -22.49
N ASN A 315 12.12 -0.32 -22.53
CA ASN A 315 12.72 -0.85 -23.76
C ASN A 315 13.02 -2.34 -23.54
N PRO A 316 12.37 -3.27 -24.25
CA PRO A 316 12.63 -4.71 -24.11
C PRO A 316 14.08 -5.13 -24.37
N SER A 317 14.87 -4.31 -25.08
CA SER A 317 16.31 -4.54 -25.27
C SER A 317 17.16 -4.23 -24.03
N CYS A 318 16.59 -3.56 -23.02
CA CYS A 318 17.17 -3.33 -21.70
C CYS A 318 16.21 -3.90 -20.65
N ASN A 319 16.47 -5.13 -20.22
CA ASN A 319 15.58 -5.90 -19.35
C ASN A 319 16.29 -6.41 -18.08
N SER A 320 17.16 -5.61 -17.47
CA SER A 320 17.86 -5.98 -16.23
C SER A 320 17.77 -4.86 -15.19
N VAL A 321 18.23 -5.13 -13.96
CA VAL A 321 18.41 -4.09 -12.93
C VAL A 321 19.16 -2.88 -13.51
N GLY A 322 18.64 -1.68 -13.26
CA GLY A 322 19.17 -0.43 -13.80
C GLY A 322 18.55 0.03 -15.12
N CYS A 323 17.77 -0.81 -15.81
CA CYS A 323 17.01 -0.40 -16.99
C CYS A 323 15.81 0.47 -16.63
N ALA A 324 15.43 1.42 -17.50
CA ALA A 324 14.23 2.23 -17.29
C ALA A 324 12.96 1.38 -17.37
N PHE A 325 11.94 1.74 -16.58
CA PHE A 325 10.64 1.08 -16.58
C PHE A 325 9.48 2.06 -16.83
N SER A 326 8.35 1.55 -17.31
CA SER A 326 7.16 2.32 -17.68
C SER A 326 5.97 2.10 -16.74
N GLY A 327 6.01 1.04 -15.92
CA GLY A 327 4.95 0.75 -14.96
C GLY A 327 5.16 -0.58 -14.24
N PRO A 328 4.14 -1.06 -13.51
CA PRO A 328 4.17 -2.37 -12.88
C PRO A 328 4.23 -3.48 -13.93
N SER A 329 4.78 -4.63 -13.54
CA SER A 329 4.62 -5.86 -14.34
C SER A 329 3.16 -6.30 -14.37
N ASN A 330 2.81 -7.11 -15.37
CA ASN A 330 1.49 -7.73 -15.48
C ASN A 330 1.16 -8.57 -14.23
N PRO A 331 -0.11 -8.61 -13.82
CA PRO A 331 -0.53 -9.34 -12.63
C PRO A 331 -0.26 -10.85 -12.74
N GLY A 332 0.04 -11.47 -11.59
CA GLY A 332 0.09 -12.92 -11.46
C GLY A 332 -1.26 -13.60 -11.76
N ILE A 333 -1.22 -14.84 -12.23
CA ILE A 333 -2.39 -15.59 -12.70
C ILE A 333 -3.42 -15.87 -11.58
N CYS A 334 -2.97 -16.01 -10.34
CA CYS A 334 -3.80 -16.25 -9.16
C CYS A 334 -3.88 -15.03 -8.25
N THR A 335 -2.76 -14.37 -7.97
CA THR A 335 -2.72 -13.19 -7.08
C THR A 335 -3.38 -11.98 -7.69
N ASN A 336 -3.41 -11.90 -9.03
CA ASN A 336 -4.05 -10.84 -9.79
C ASN A 336 -3.65 -9.41 -9.36
N SER A 337 -2.40 -9.24 -8.91
CA SER A 337 -1.86 -7.97 -8.44
C SER A 337 -0.79 -7.46 -9.40
N ALA A 338 -1.05 -6.33 -10.08
CA ALA A 338 -0.04 -5.73 -10.95
C ALA A 338 1.22 -5.38 -10.14
N GLY A 339 2.40 -5.71 -10.68
CA GLY A 339 3.68 -5.41 -10.05
C GLY A 339 4.11 -6.36 -8.93
N ALA A 340 3.33 -7.41 -8.64
CA ALA A 340 3.68 -8.41 -7.64
C ALA A 340 3.24 -9.82 -8.07
N MET A 341 3.98 -10.84 -7.65
CA MET A 341 3.66 -12.24 -7.96
C MET A 341 4.15 -13.15 -6.83
N GLY A 342 3.32 -14.09 -6.39
CA GLY A 342 3.69 -15.07 -5.38
C GLY A 342 4.76 -16.05 -5.91
N LEU A 343 5.61 -16.59 -5.03
CA LEU A 343 6.70 -17.47 -5.43
C LEU A 343 6.22 -18.72 -6.20
N ALA A 344 5.07 -19.30 -5.84
CA ALA A 344 4.47 -20.40 -6.59
C ALA A 344 4.08 -20.02 -8.03
N GLU A 345 3.58 -18.81 -8.25
CA GLU A 345 3.25 -18.30 -9.59
C GLU A 345 4.52 -18.01 -10.40
N ILE A 346 5.56 -17.47 -9.77
CA ILE A 346 6.87 -17.25 -10.42
C ILE A 346 7.46 -18.59 -10.88
N GLN A 347 7.40 -19.62 -10.04
CA GLN A 347 7.87 -20.96 -10.38
C GLN A 347 7.07 -21.58 -11.54
N ASP A 348 5.76 -21.40 -11.56
CA ASP A 348 4.92 -21.86 -12.67
C ASP A 348 5.21 -21.09 -13.96
N LEU A 349 5.41 -19.77 -13.89
CA LEU A 349 5.78 -18.94 -15.03
C LEU A 349 7.12 -19.38 -15.65
N ILE A 350 8.13 -19.63 -14.81
CA ILE A 350 9.44 -20.16 -15.23
C ILE A 350 9.25 -21.46 -16.01
N LYS A 351 8.47 -22.39 -15.46
CA LYS A 351 8.24 -23.70 -16.06
C LYS A 351 7.43 -23.61 -17.36
N THR A 352 6.37 -22.81 -17.38
CA THR A 352 5.43 -22.72 -18.52
C THR A 352 6.02 -21.99 -19.71
N LYS A 353 6.82 -20.93 -19.47
CA LYS A 353 7.52 -20.19 -20.54
C LYS A 353 8.93 -20.73 -20.84
N GLY A 354 9.44 -21.69 -20.05
CA GLY A 354 10.80 -22.21 -20.21
C GLY A 354 11.88 -21.14 -19.96
N LEU A 355 11.66 -20.27 -18.98
CA LEU A 355 12.56 -19.17 -18.65
C LEU A 355 13.77 -19.69 -17.86
N THR A 356 14.91 -19.01 -17.99
CA THR A 356 16.11 -19.27 -17.19
C THR A 356 16.28 -18.15 -16.17
N PRO A 357 16.13 -18.42 -14.87
CA PRO A 357 16.45 -17.44 -13.83
C PRO A 357 17.90 -16.97 -13.89
N ASN A 358 18.10 -15.66 -13.84
CA ASN A 358 19.42 -15.05 -13.68
C ASN A 358 19.67 -14.78 -12.20
N TYR A 359 20.77 -15.30 -11.66
CA TYR A 359 21.16 -15.07 -10.28
C TYR A 359 22.06 -13.83 -10.19
N LEU A 360 21.70 -12.92 -9.28
CA LEU A 360 22.37 -11.65 -9.07
C LEU A 360 23.15 -11.72 -7.73
N PRO A 361 24.43 -12.14 -7.73
CA PRO A 361 25.16 -12.47 -6.51
C PRO A 361 25.35 -11.28 -5.57
N ASP A 362 25.57 -10.08 -6.11
CA ASP A 362 25.74 -8.87 -5.29
C ASP A 362 24.45 -8.46 -4.57
N LEU A 363 23.28 -8.82 -5.12
CA LEU A 363 21.97 -8.53 -4.55
C LEU A 363 21.46 -9.66 -3.65
N MET A 364 22.04 -10.86 -3.77
CA MET A 364 21.50 -12.12 -3.26
C MET A 364 20.04 -12.33 -3.68
N MET A 365 19.73 -12.15 -4.97
CA MET A 365 18.38 -12.28 -5.52
C MET A 365 18.42 -12.95 -6.89
N LYS A 366 17.25 -13.37 -7.38
CA LYS A 366 17.07 -13.80 -8.77
C LYS A 366 16.18 -12.82 -9.53
N GLU A 367 16.41 -12.74 -10.82
CA GLU A 367 15.52 -12.09 -11.76
C GLU A 367 15.10 -13.05 -12.87
N ILE A 368 13.90 -12.84 -13.41
CA ILE A 368 13.47 -13.41 -14.69
C ILE A 368 12.88 -12.30 -15.55
N THR A 369 12.98 -12.49 -16.86
CA THR A 369 12.46 -11.57 -17.87
C THR A 369 11.67 -12.35 -18.92
N TRP A 370 10.62 -11.72 -19.44
CA TRP A 370 9.83 -12.26 -20.54
C TRP A 370 9.13 -11.10 -21.25
N ASP A 371 9.03 -11.15 -22.58
CA ASP A 371 8.39 -10.07 -23.35
C ASP A 371 8.99 -8.69 -22.98
N ASP A 372 8.20 -7.77 -22.43
CA ASP A 372 8.61 -6.47 -21.88
C ASP A 372 8.56 -6.42 -20.34
N GLN A 373 8.62 -7.57 -19.69
CA GLN A 373 8.40 -7.75 -18.27
C GLN A 373 9.69 -8.19 -17.55
N TRP A 374 9.81 -7.75 -16.31
CA TRP A 374 10.89 -8.13 -15.38
C TRP A 374 10.31 -8.39 -14.00
N ILE A 375 10.81 -9.39 -13.28
CA ILE A 375 10.49 -9.58 -11.85
C ILE A 375 11.72 -10.04 -11.07
N GLY A 376 11.93 -9.40 -9.91
CA GLY A 376 12.97 -9.74 -8.95
C GLY A 376 12.36 -10.44 -7.75
N TYR A 377 12.94 -11.56 -7.34
CA TYR A 377 12.40 -12.42 -6.30
C TYR A 377 13.49 -13.19 -5.56
N ASP A 378 13.08 -13.82 -4.46
CA ASP A 378 13.88 -14.77 -3.71
C ASP A 378 13.34 -16.19 -3.85
N ASP A 379 14.25 -17.16 -3.89
CA ASP A 379 13.91 -18.59 -3.85
C ASP A 379 14.70 -19.31 -2.74
N ALA A 380 14.60 -20.63 -2.67
CA ALA A 380 15.28 -21.41 -1.62
C ALA A 380 16.81 -21.18 -1.59
N GLU A 381 17.44 -20.90 -2.73
CA GLU A 381 18.86 -20.61 -2.82
C GLU A 381 19.19 -19.25 -2.21
N THR A 382 18.50 -18.19 -2.65
CA THR A 382 18.79 -16.83 -2.17
C THR A 382 18.32 -16.61 -0.73
N ILE A 383 17.20 -17.21 -0.31
CA ILE A 383 16.74 -17.21 1.10
C ILE A 383 17.80 -17.86 1.99
N LYS A 384 18.42 -18.96 1.56
CA LYS A 384 19.49 -19.59 2.33
C LYS A 384 20.70 -18.66 2.50
N GLN A 385 21.07 -17.92 1.45
CA GLN A 385 22.16 -16.94 1.51
C GLN A 385 21.82 -15.76 2.41
N LYS A 386 20.62 -15.18 2.29
CA LYS A 386 20.15 -14.10 3.15
C LYS A 386 20.05 -14.53 4.60
N LYS A 387 19.63 -15.76 4.87
CA LYS A 387 19.66 -16.35 6.21
C LYS A 387 21.09 -16.45 6.76
N ALA A 388 22.05 -16.88 5.95
CA ALA A 388 23.45 -16.92 6.36
C ALA A 388 24.03 -15.51 6.61
N TRP A 389 23.60 -14.51 5.85
CA TRP A 389 23.92 -13.10 6.11
C TRP A 389 23.27 -12.61 7.41
N ALA A 390 22.01 -12.93 7.65
CA ALA A 390 21.30 -12.57 8.88
C ALA A 390 21.89 -13.26 10.12
N ASP A 391 22.36 -14.50 9.98
CA ASP A 391 23.17 -15.19 11.01
C ASP A 391 24.43 -14.41 11.35
N ASN A 392 25.08 -13.81 10.34
CA ASN A 392 26.25 -12.97 10.57
C ASN A 392 25.90 -11.74 11.39
N GLN A 393 24.70 -11.18 11.24
CA GLN A 393 24.21 -10.02 12.00
C GLN A 393 23.56 -10.39 13.35
N CYS A 394 23.67 -11.64 13.79
CA CYS A 394 23.11 -12.12 15.06
C CYS A 394 21.57 -12.05 15.17
N PHE A 395 20.82 -11.96 14.07
CA PHE A 395 19.36 -11.99 14.13
C PHE A 395 18.89 -13.28 14.82
N GLY A 396 17.88 -13.16 15.69
CA GLY A 396 17.37 -14.27 16.50
C GLY A 396 16.35 -15.16 15.81
N GLY A 397 16.02 -14.85 14.56
CA GLY A 397 15.07 -15.60 13.75
C GLY A 397 14.85 -15.05 12.36
N THR A 398 13.90 -15.66 11.65
CA THR A 398 13.39 -15.19 10.36
C THR A 398 11.88 -15.03 10.40
N MET A 399 11.37 -14.16 9.54
CA MET A 399 9.95 -13.88 9.37
C MET A 399 9.61 -13.86 7.88
N ALA A 400 8.70 -14.71 7.43
CA ALA A 400 8.33 -14.83 6.02
C ALA A 400 6.99 -14.17 5.72
N TRP A 401 6.99 -13.24 4.77
CA TRP A 401 5.78 -12.68 4.16
C TRP A 401 5.63 -13.21 2.73
N SER A 402 4.69 -14.10 2.44
CA SER A 402 3.81 -14.85 3.34
C SER A 402 3.72 -16.31 2.87
N VAL A 403 3.43 -17.23 3.78
CA VAL A 403 3.55 -18.68 3.56
C VAL A 403 2.57 -19.18 2.51
N ASP A 404 1.44 -18.52 2.33
CA ASP A 404 0.45 -18.85 1.31
C ASP A 404 0.96 -18.62 -0.12
N PHE A 405 2.05 -17.88 -0.33
CA PHE A 405 2.71 -17.80 -1.65
C PHE A 405 3.60 -19.02 -1.95
N ASN A 406 3.84 -19.91 -0.99
CA ASN A 406 4.75 -21.06 -1.12
C ASN A 406 4.34 -22.29 -0.28
N SER A 407 3.04 -22.49 -0.03
CA SER A 407 2.51 -23.65 0.75
C SER A 407 1.85 -24.68 -0.16
N GLY A 408 2.62 -25.23 -1.10
CA GLY A 408 2.10 -26.18 -2.09
C GLY A 408 1.14 -25.54 -3.10
N ILE A 409 0.34 -26.38 -3.78
CA ILE A 409 -0.51 -25.91 -4.89
C ILE A 409 -1.92 -25.51 -4.47
N GLY A 410 -2.38 -25.83 -3.26
CA GLY A 410 -3.74 -25.54 -2.78
C GLY A 410 -4.83 -25.98 -3.77
N SER A 411 -5.74 -25.07 -4.13
CA SER A 411 -6.74 -25.28 -5.20
C SER A 411 -6.18 -25.37 -6.63
N GLY A 412 -4.85 -25.31 -6.81
CA GLY A 412 -4.13 -25.39 -8.08
C GLY A 412 -3.75 -24.02 -8.64
N LEU A 413 -2.74 -23.97 -9.53
CA LEU A 413 -2.27 -22.74 -10.21
C LEU A 413 -2.99 -22.49 -11.55
N LYS A 414 -4.20 -23.01 -11.67
CA LYS A 414 -5.08 -22.75 -12.80
C LYS A 414 -6.26 -21.98 -12.25
N PRO A 415 -6.51 -20.74 -12.73
CA PRO A 415 -7.77 -20.08 -12.48
C PRO A 415 -8.86 -21.08 -12.81
N THR A 416 -9.74 -21.33 -11.85
CA THR A 416 -10.97 -22.02 -12.22
C THR A 416 -11.64 -21.11 -13.23
N ASN A 417 -11.65 -21.50 -14.50
CA ASN A 417 -12.66 -21.00 -15.41
C ASN A 417 -13.97 -21.36 -14.71
N THR A 418 -14.57 -20.41 -14.00
CA THR A 418 -15.99 -20.53 -13.67
C THR A 418 -16.65 -20.59 -15.03
N THR A 419 -16.93 -21.81 -15.48
CA THR A 419 -17.73 -22.10 -16.66
C THR A 419 -19.18 -21.66 -16.44
N ASP A 420 -19.46 -21.10 -15.26
CA ASP A 420 -20.67 -20.41 -14.82
C ASP A 420 -20.62 -18.88 -15.08
N GLY A 421 -19.53 -18.38 -15.69
CA GLY A 421 -19.29 -16.99 -16.11
C GLY A 421 -19.44 -15.92 -15.04
N THR A 422 -19.26 -16.28 -13.78
CA THR A 422 -18.94 -15.31 -12.73
C THR A 422 -17.45 -15.03 -12.74
N CYS A 423 -17.01 -14.05 -13.54
CA CYS A 423 -15.76 -13.37 -13.22
C CYS A 423 -15.87 -12.89 -11.78
N VAL A 424 -14.99 -13.35 -10.88
CA VAL A 424 -14.85 -12.75 -9.55
C VAL A 424 -14.35 -11.33 -9.79
N GLY A 425 -15.29 -10.39 -9.81
CA GLY A 425 -15.03 -8.99 -10.13
C GLY A 425 -14.19 -8.36 -9.04
N GLY A 426 -12.93 -8.07 -9.36
CA GLY A 426 -12.17 -7.06 -8.63
C GLY A 426 -12.91 -5.72 -8.71
N LYS A 427 -13.05 -5.03 -7.58
CA LYS A 427 -13.50 -3.63 -7.56
C LYS A 427 -12.34 -2.76 -8.04
N THR A 428 -12.51 -2.13 -9.19
CA THR A 428 -11.58 -1.10 -9.66
C THR A 428 -12.18 0.28 -9.42
N THR A 429 -11.51 1.08 -8.59
CA THR A 429 -11.81 2.51 -8.40
C THR A 429 -10.78 3.32 -9.18
N VAL A 430 -11.23 4.18 -10.10
CA VAL A 430 -10.34 5.08 -10.87
C VAL A 430 -10.73 6.53 -10.59
N ILE A 431 -9.76 7.35 -10.19
CA ILE A 431 -9.95 8.77 -9.88
C ILE A 431 -9.19 9.61 -10.92
N ASN A 432 -9.90 10.51 -11.63
CA ASN A 432 -9.35 11.49 -12.58
C ASN A 432 -8.47 10.94 -13.74
N GLY A 433 -8.89 9.82 -14.35
CA GLY A 433 -8.20 9.21 -15.50
C GLY A 433 -8.99 9.28 -16.82
N LYS A 434 -8.33 8.92 -17.94
CA LYS A 434 -8.99 8.58 -19.22
C LYS A 434 -9.02 7.06 -19.33
N THR A 435 -10.20 6.46 -19.25
CA THR A 435 -10.35 4.99 -19.21
C THR A 435 -11.18 4.51 -20.40
N THR A 436 -10.74 3.42 -21.04
CA THR A 436 -11.48 2.69 -22.06
C THR A 436 -11.82 1.29 -21.54
N VAL A 437 -13.11 0.96 -21.43
CA VAL A 437 -13.58 -0.38 -21.06
C VAL A 437 -14.08 -1.08 -22.33
N VAL A 438 -13.51 -2.24 -22.67
CA VAL A 438 -13.89 -3.03 -23.86
C VAL A 438 -14.54 -4.34 -23.41
N GLY A 439 -15.82 -4.54 -23.73
CA GLY A 439 -16.55 -5.76 -23.40
C GLY A 439 -16.41 -6.87 -24.45
N GLY A 440 -16.08 -8.10 -24.02
CA GLY A 440 -16.13 -9.32 -24.85
C GLY A 440 -17.47 -10.06 -24.70
N THR A 441 -17.87 -10.81 -25.71
CA THR A 441 -19.15 -11.54 -25.78
C THR A 441 -19.08 -12.85 -24.99
N THR A 442 -19.72 -12.94 -23.83
CA THR A 442 -20.04 -14.23 -23.17
C THR A 442 -21.32 -14.15 -22.34
N SER A 443 -22.11 -15.22 -22.38
CA SER A 443 -23.41 -15.35 -21.71
C SER A 443 -23.20 -15.99 -20.34
N THR A 444 -23.13 -15.18 -19.27
CA THR A 444 -23.49 -15.47 -17.85
C THR A 444 -23.12 -14.27 -16.96
N ARG A 445 -23.58 -14.29 -15.71
CA ARG A 445 -23.80 -13.15 -14.78
C ARG A 445 -22.52 -12.34 -14.47
N PHE A 446 -22.47 -11.08 -14.88
CA PHE A 446 -21.41 -10.12 -14.50
C PHE A 446 -21.68 -9.51 -13.10
N ASP A 447 -20.78 -9.74 -12.14
CA ASP A 447 -20.66 -8.98 -10.88
C ASP A 447 -19.32 -8.20 -10.85
N VAL A 448 -19.04 -7.43 -11.91
CA VAL A 448 -17.93 -6.46 -11.93
C VAL A 448 -18.52 -5.08 -11.69
N SER A 449 -18.17 -4.42 -10.57
CA SER A 449 -18.55 -3.03 -10.31
C SER A 449 -17.33 -2.12 -10.47
N THR A 450 -17.33 -1.25 -11.49
CA THR A 450 -16.32 -0.19 -11.65
C THR A 450 -16.88 1.14 -11.15
N THR A 451 -16.17 1.81 -10.25
CA THR A 451 -16.51 3.17 -9.80
C THR A 451 -15.50 4.16 -10.36
N VAL A 452 -15.97 5.13 -11.16
CA VAL A 452 -15.12 6.20 -11.70
C VAL A 452 -15.51 7.53 -11.06
N ILE A 453 -14.53 8.25 -10.50
CA ILE A 453 -14.74 9.56 -9.87
C ILE A 453 -13.97 10.62 -10.68
N GLY A 454 -14.69 11.41 -11.49
CA GLY A 454 -14.12 12.45 -12.38
C GLY A 454 -13.38 11.93 -13.64
N GLY A 455 -13.32 12.74 -14.71
CA GLY A 455 -12.57 12.45 -15.95
C GLY A 455 -13.40 12.30 -17.23
N LYS A 456 -12.77 11.76 -18.30
CA LYS A 456 -13.42 11.37 -19.58
C LYS A 456 -13.38 9.84 -19.74
N THR A 457 -14.53 9.20 -19.81
CA THR A 457 -14.65 7.74 -19.88
C THR A 457 -15.29 7.30 -21.19
N THR A 458 -14.71 6.31 -21.88
CA THR A 458 -15.32 5.70 -23.07
C THR A 458 -15.61 4.22 -22.82
N VAL A 459 -16.86 3.80 -22.99
CA VAL A 459 -17.29 2.39 -22.88
C VAL A 459 -17.60 1.85 -24.27
N VAL A 460 -16.97 0.75 -24.66
CA VAL A 460 -17.09 0.14 -26.00
C VAL A 460 -17.52 -1.33 -25.86
N GLY A 461 -18.67 -1.69 -26.45
CA GLY A 461 -19.13 -3.09 -26.55
C GLY A 461 -20.50 -3.35 -25.94
N GLY A 462 -21.30 -4.21 -26.60
CA GLY A 462 -22.62 -4.64 -26.13
C GLY A 462 -22.54 -5.94 -25.32
N ILE A 463 -23.16 -5.96 -24.14
CA ILE A 463 -23.30 -7.16 -23.30
C ILE A 463 -24.74 -7.64 -23.48
N THR A 464 -24.94 -8.80 -24.11
CA THR A 464 -26.26 -9.45 -24.15
C THR A 464 -26.40 -10.34 -22.93
N THR A 465 -27.22 -9.91 -21.96
CA THR A 465 -27.59 -10.74 -20.80
C THR A 465 -28.94 -11.40 -21.04
N SER A 466 -29.04 -12.70 -20.76
CA SER A 466 -30.29 -13.48 -20.87
C SER A 466 -31.04 -13.60 -19.52
N ALA A 467 -30.55 -12.95 -18.46
CA ALA A 467 -31.15 -12.97 -17.12
C ALA A 467 -31.16 -11.56 -16.48
N PRO A 468 -32.16 -11.23 -15.64
CA PRO A 468 -32.25 -9.91 -15.01
C PRO A 468 -31.10 -9.67 -14.02
N SER A 469 -30.34 -8.58 -14.20
CA SER A 469 -29.36 -8.10 -13.20
C SER A 469 -30.07 -7.27 -12.12
N THR A 470 -29.56 -7.30 -10.88
CA THR A 470 -30.13 -6.57 -9.73
C THR A 470 -29.38 -5.28 -9.39
N GLY A 471 -28.55 -4.74 -10.31
CA GLY A 471 -27.82 -3.48 -10.09
C GLY A 471 -26.98 -3.02 -11.29
N PRO A 472 -26.43 -1.77 -11.24
CA PRO A 472 -25.57 -1.24 -12.28
C PRO A 472 -24.17 -1.85 -12.27
N ILE A 473 -23.64 -2.11 -13.47
CA ILE A 473 -22.31 -2.70 -13.73
C ILE A 473 -21.21 -1.62 -13.64
N THR A 474 -21.55 -0.38 -13.98
CA THR A 474 -20.63 0.77 -13.90
C THR A 474 -21.31 1.94 -13.20
N THR A 475 -20.66 2.52 -12.19
CA THR A 475 -21.10 3.76 -11.52
C THR A 475 -20.09 4.87 -11.79
N VAL A 476 -20.54 5.97 -12.40
CA VAL A 476 -19.71 7.15 -12.65
C VAL A 476 -20.19 8.30 -11.76
N VAL A 477 -19.29 8.91 -11.01
CA VAL A 477 -19.55 10.04 -10.12
C VAL A 477 -18.75 11.25 -10.61
N GLY A 478 -19.40 12.16 -11.33
CA GLY A 478 -18.75 13.33 -11.97
C GLY A 478 -17.95 13.01 -13.25
N GLY A 479 -17.92 13.93 -14.23
CA GLY A 479 -17.15 13.81 -15.48
C GLY A 479 -17.99 13.69 -16.78
N THR A 480 -17.35 13.33 -17.90
CA THR A 480 -18.00 13.11 -19.22
C THR A 480 -17.85 11.65 -19.68
N THR A 481 -18.95 11.00 -20.05
CA THR A 481 -18.99 9.59 -20.46
C THR A 481 -19.50 9.42 -21.90
N THR A 482 -18.82 8.62 -22.74
CA THR A 482 -19.28 8.23 -24.07
C THR A 482 -19.50 6.71 -24.14
N VAL A 483 -20.68 6.26 -24.57
CA VAL A 483 -21.04 4.84 -24.72
C VAL A 483 -21.21 4.50 -26.19
N ILE A 484 -20.60 3.42 -26.68
CA ILE A 484 -20.64 3.00 -28.10
C ILE A 484 -21.03 1.51 -28.22
N GLY A 485 -22.24 1.18 -28.73
CA GLY A 485 -22.65 -0.19 -29.11
C GLY A 485 -24.08 -0.63 -28.74
N GLY A 486 -24.72 -1.42 -29.62
CA GLY A 486 -26.10 -1.92 -29.46
C GLY A 486 -26.20 -3.22 -28.66
N GLY A 487 -27.02 -3.21 -27.60
CA GLY A 487 -27.21 -4.33 -26.66
C GLY A 487 -26.75 -3.95 -25.25
N GLY A 488 -27.71 -3.53 -24.43
CA GLY A 488 -27.63 -2.84 -23.13
C GLY A 488 -26.35 -2.92 -22.27
N PRO A 489 -25.95 -1.77 -21.69
CA PRO A 489 -25.28 -1.70 -20.39
C PRO A 489 -26.18 -1.06 -19.31
N VAL A 490 -26.09 -1.56 -18.07
CA VAL A 490 -26.63 -0.87 -16.88
C VAL A 490 -25.52 0.04 -16.33
N THR A 491 -25.43 1.27 -16.84
CA THR A 491 -24.50 2.32 -16.36
C THR A 491 -25.28 3.36 -15.57
N THR A 492 -24.90 3.60 -14.31
CA THR A 492 -25.47 4.68 -13.49
C THR A 492 -24.50 5.85 -13.44
N VAL A 493 -24.96 7.03 -13.85
CA VAL A 493 -24.19 8.28 -13.79
C VAL A 493 -24.79 9.19 -12.74
N ILE A 494 -23.96 9.65 -11.81
CA ILE A 494 -24.31 10.55 -10.71
C ILE A 494 -23.51 11.83 -10.93
N ASN A 495 -24.20 12.97 -11.11
CA ASN A 495 -23.59 14.30 -11.26
C ASN A 495 -22.59 14.46 -12.42
N GLY A 496 -22.81 13.82 -13.59
CA GLY A 496 -21.94 13.90 -14.78
C GLY A 496 -22.71 13.96 -16.13
N THR A 497 -22.00 14.13 -17.25
CA THR A 497 -22.59 14.26 -18.62
C THR A 497 -22.40 12.97 -19.43
N THR A 498 -23.41 12.53 -20.19
CA THR A 498 -23.38 11.26 -20.96
C THR A 498 -23.74 11.46 -22.43
N THR A 499 -23.00 10.81 -23.34
CA THR A 499 -23.28 10.75 -24.79
C THR A 499 -23.38 9.29 -25.23
N ILE A 500 -24.48 8.91 -25.90
CA ILE A 500 -24.72 7.53 -26.39
C ILE A 500 -24.60 7.52 -27.92
N ILE A 501 -23.83 6.57 -28.45
CA ILE A 501 -23.65 6.35 -29.89
C ILE A 501 -24.07 4.90 -30.20
N GLY A 502 -25.36 4.74 -30.54
CA GLY A 502 -26.02 3.46 -30.85
C GLY A 502 -26.30 2.60 -29.60
N GLY A 503 -27.57 2.48 -29.16
CA GLY A 503 -28.03 1.66 -28.02
C GLY A 503 -29.04 2.38 -27.09
N THR A 504 -29.70 1.64 -26.18
CA THR A 504 -30.63 2.14 -25.13
C THR A 504 -29.99 2.11 -23.73
N ALA A 505 -30.19 3.15 -22.91
CA ALA A 505 -29.75 3.22 -21.51
C ALA A 505 -30.96 3.43 -20.57
N THR A 506 -30.95 2.79 -19.40
CA THR A 506 -31.97 3.00 -18.35
C THR A 506 -31.38 3.81 -17.19
N SER A 507 -31.92 5.01 -16.92
CA SER A 507 -31.62 5.76 -15.71
C SER A 507 -32.57 5.36 -14.58
N SER A 508 -32.10 4.57 -13.62
CA SER A 508 -32.85 4.30 -12.38
C SER A 508 -32.38 5.26 -11.28
N GLY A 509 -33.11 6.35 -11.12
CA GLY A 509 -33.04 7.23 -9.96
C GLY A 509 -34.42 7.85 -9.76
N THR A 510 -34.97 7.73 -8.55
CA THR A 510 -36.25 8.34 -8.17
C THR A 510 -36.21 9.84 -8.50
N PRO A 511 -37.13 10.39 -9.32
CA PRO A 511 -37.09 11.79 -9.69
C PRO A 511 -37.58 12.65 -8.52
N ALA A 512 -36.74 13.56 -8.04
CA ALA A 512 -37.28 14.80 -7.48
C ALA A 512 -37.79 15.62 -8.66
N ASN A 513 -39.11 15.78 -8.73
CA ASN A 513 -39.89 16.56 -9.71
C ASN A 513 -39.09 17.65 -10.45
N THR A 514 -38.87 17.45 -11.75
CA THR A 514 -39.14 18.42 -12.82
C THR A 514 -39.11 17.65 -14.15
N GLY A 515 -40.20 17.71 -14.92
CA GLY A 515 -40.36 16.95 -16.16
C GLY A 515 -39.42 17.44 -17.26
N ALA A 516 -38.67 16.53 -17.87
CA ALA A 516 -37.87 16.79 -19.07
C ALA A 516 -38.31 15.83 -20.20
N PRO A 517 -38.41 16.31 -21.46
CA PRO A 517 -38.89 15.49 -22.57
C PRO A 517 -37.81 14.50 -23.06
N THR A 518 -38.23 13.29 -23.43
CA THR A 518 -37.39 12.28 -24.08
C THR A 518 -37.71 12.17 -25.57
N SER A 519 -36.69 12.14 -26.42
CA SER A 519 -36.78 11.90 -27.87
C SER A 519 -36.31 10.49 -28.21
N THR A 520 -37.08 9.76 -29.02
CA THR A 520 -36.62 8.55 -29.73
C THR A 520 -37.07 8.64 -31.19
N ASN A 521 -36.13 8.44 -32.13
CA ASN A 521 -36.35 8.42 -33.58
C ASN A 521 -37.16 9.60 -34.18
N GLY A 522 -36.97 10.81 -33.67
CA GLY A 522 -37.38 12.04 -34.35
C GLY A 522 -38.87 12.35 -34.36
N HIS A 523 -39.70 11.73 -33.50
CA HIS A 523 -41.09 12.16 -33.28
C HIS A 523 -41.33 12.44 -31.78
N CYS A 524 -42.08 13.50 -31.48
CA CYS A 524 -42.31 14.02 -30.12
C CYS A 524 -43.77 13.76 -29.70
N THR A 525 -44.02 13.30 -28.47
CA THR A 525 -45.39 13.12 -27.93
C THR A 525 -45.47 13.66 -26.51
N GLY A 526 -46.41 14.59 -26.30
CA GLY A 526 -46.70 15.26 -25.02
C GLY A 526 -47.59 16.49 -25.26
N PRO A 527 -48.13 17.13 -24.20
CA PRO A 527 -49.14 18.20 -24.32
C PRO A 527 -48.67 19.46 -25.07
N ASP A 528 -47.35 19.67 -25.18
CA ASP A 528 -46.74 20.87 -25.76
C ASP A 528 -46.10 20.63 -27.15
N CYS A 529 -46.66 19.73 -27.95
CA CYS A 529 -46.22 19.50 -29.35
C CYS A 529 -47.07 20.28 -30.36
N HIS A 530 -46.43 21.13 -31.17
CA HIS A 530 -47.01 21.70 -32.39
C HIS A 530 -46.09 21.46 -33.61
N ASP A 531 -46.64 20.81 -34.64
CA ASP A 531 -46.06 20.55 -35.97
C ASP A 531 -44.62 20.01 -36.01
N GLY A 532 -44.28 19.10 -35.09
CA GLY A 532 -43.15 18.19 -35.25
C GLY A 532 -41.76 18.84 -35.19
N LYS A 533 -41.62 20.06 -34.66
CA LYS A 533 -40.32 20.69 -34.40
C LYS A 533 -40.30 21.35 -33.02
N CYS A 534 -39.19 21.19 -32.28
CA CYS A 534 -38.95 21.97 -31.06
C CYS A 534 -38.57 23.40 -31.44
N THR A 535 -39.44 24.37 -31.21
CA THR A 535 -39.06 25.78 -31.23
C THR A 535 -38.52 26.18 -29.86
N ALA A 536 -37.28 26.68 -29.83
CA ALA A 536 -36.75 27.39 -28.69
C ALA A 536 -37.53 28.71 -28.54
N ASP A 537 -38.26 28.87 -27.43
CA ASP A 537 -38.51 30.16 -26.79
C ASP A 537 -39.39 29.97 -25.55
N THR A 538 -38.74 29.81 -24.38
CA THR A 538 -39.03 30.54 -23.13
C THR A 538 -38.09 30.03 -22.04
N ILE A 539 -36.93 30.67 -21.96
CA ILE A 539 -36.12 30.73 -20.75
C ILE A 539 -36.79 31.77 -19.85
N ASP A 540 -37.30 31.38 -18.69
CA ASP A 540 -37.07 32.16 -17.47
C ASP A 540 -37.54 31.43 -16.20
N THR A 541 -36.53 30.98 -15.44
CA THR A 541 -36.35 31.07 -13.97
C THR A 541 -35.85 29.77 -13.33
N TYR A 542 -34.52 29.59 -13.31
CA TYR A 542 -33.83 29.15 -12.08
C TYR A 542 -32.46 29.83 -12.00
N ARG A 543 -32.40 30.79 -11.08
CA ARG A 543 -31.25 31.60 -10.69
C ARG A 543 -30.33 30.73 -9.82
N ILE A 544 -29.19 30.29 -10.36
CA ILE A 544 -27.99 30.03 -9.55
C ILE A 544 -27.01 31.15 -9.89
N GLN A 545 -26.53 31.81 -8.84
CA GLN A 545 -25.85 33.10 -8.86
C GLN A 545 -24.62 33.15 -9.79
N GLU A 546 -24.61 34.12 -10.71
CA GLU A 546 -23.49 34.51 -11.59
C GLU A 546 -22.28 35.13 -10.85
N SER A 547 -22.30 35.28 -9.53
CA SER A 547 -21.23 35.95 -8.79
C SER A 547 -19.91 35.15 -8.74
N SER A 548 -19.95 33.83 -8.82
CA SER A 548 -18.76 32.97 -8.67
C SER A 548 -17.98 32.79 -9.98
N VAL A 549 -18.68 32.74 -11.12
CA VAL A 549 -18.06 32.54 -12.44
C VAL A 549 -17.48 33.85 -12.98
N GLN A 550 -18.16 34.99 -12.76
CA GLN A 550 -17.58 36.29 -13.10
C GLN A 550 -16.39 36.64 -12.20
N ALA A 551 -16.39 36.25 -10.92
CA ALA A 551 -15.23 36.39 -10.04
C ALA A 551 -14.04 35.54 -10.50
N LEU A 552 -14.29 34.30 -10.95
CA LEU A 552 -13.24 33.41 -11.46
C LEU A 552 -12.69 33.89 -12.81
N VAL A 553 -13.54 34.36 -13.71
CA VAL A 553 -13.13 34.93 -15.00
C VAL A 553 -12.41 36.28 -14.83
N ALA A 554 -12.82 37.10 -13.86
CA ALA A 554 -12.11 38.33 -13.50
C ALA A 554 -10.74 38.00 -12.88
N LEU A 555 -10.64 37.03 -11.98
CA LEU A 555 -9.39 36.60 -11.36
C LEU A 555 -8.40 36.06 -12.42
N VAL A 556 -8.87 35.22 -13.35
CA VAL A 556 -8.05 34.68 -14.44
C VAL A 556 -7.60 35.78 -15.41
N LYS A 557 -8.47 36.76 -15.73
CA LYS A 557 -8.08 37.93 -16.54
C LYS A 557 -7.07 38.84 -15.82
N THR A 558 -7.20 39.04 -14.51
CA THR A 558 -6.25 39.83 -13.71
C THR A 558 -4.89 39.15 -13.61
N VAL A 559 -4.85 37.82 -13.45
CA VAL A 559 -3.60 37.04 -13.42
C VAL A 559 -2.91 37.02 -14.78
N LEU A 560 -3.67 36.87 -15.88
CA LEU A 560 -3.13 36.92 -17.24
C LEU A 560 -2.62 38.32 -17.62
N MET A 561 -3.30 39.39 -17.19
CA MET A 561 -2.80 40.77 -17.39
C MET A 561 -1.58 41.09 -16.53
N ALA A 562 -1.49 40.53 -15.31
CA ALA A 562 -0.31 40.65 -14.47
C ALA A 562 0.90 39.92 -15.10
N PHE A 563 0.71 38.72 -15.64
CA PHE A 563 1.74 37.99 -16.38
C PHE A 563 2.20 38.74 -17.64
N ALA A 564 1.26 39.32 -18.40
CA ALA A 564 1.58 40.13 -19.57
C ALA A 564 2.37 41.40 -19.21
N ARG A 565 2.05 42.06 -18.09
CA ARG A 565 2.79 43.24 -17.61
C ARG A 565 4.18 42.90 -17.07
N VAL A 566 4.35 41.73 -16.44
CA VAL A 566 5.67 41.22 -16.01
C VAL A 566 6.56 40.87 -17.20
N LEU A 567 5.99 40.28 -18.26
CA LEU A 567 6.69 39.99 -19.53
C LEU A 567 7.07 41.25 -20.33
N ILE A 568 6.30 42.33 -20.20
CA ILE A 568 6.61 43.63 -20.82
C ILE A 568 7.67 44.37 -19.99
N ALA A 569 7.61 44.32 -18.66
CA ALA A 569 8.60 44.96 -17.76
C ALA A 569 9.96 44.23 -17.72
N SER A 570 10.00 42.92 -17.97
CA SER A 570 11.27 42.17 -18.09
C SER A 570 12.10 42.58 -19.31
N ARG A 571 11.51 43.36 -20.25
CA ARG A 571 12.21 43.94 -21.41
C ARG A 571 12.71 45.39 -21.17
N SER A 572 12.39 46.04 -20.05
CA SER A 572 12.73 47.46 -19.81
C SER A 572 13.52 47.75 -18.51
N GLY A 573 13.97 46.73 -17.78
CA GLY A 573 15.06 46.89 -16.78
C GLY A 573 14.72 47.57 -15.44
N ALA A 574 13.46 47.66 -15.01
CA ALA A 574 13.09 48.29 -13.74
C ALA A 574 12.50 47.27 -12.74
N TRP A 575 13.35 46.57 -11.97
CA TRP A 575 12.94 45.50 -11.05
C TRP A 575 12.74 45.94 -9.58
N GLY A 576 13.09 47.18 -9.23
CA GLY A 576 13.17 47.61 -7.81
C GLY A 576 11.86 47.93 -7.11
N GLN A 577 10.77 48.29 -7.81
CA GLN A 577 9.56 48.83 -7.17
C GLN A 577 8.35 47.89 -7.14
N ILE A 578 8.39 46.73 -7.82
CA ILE A 578 7.22 45.82 -7.91
C ILE A 578 7.18 44.81 -6.75
N VAL A 579 8.33 44.49 -6.14
CA VAL A 579 8.41 43.49 -5.06
C VAL A 579 7.70 43.96 -3.77
N GLN A 580 7.62 45.27 -3.51
CA GLN A 580 6.93 45.80 -2.33
C GLN A 580 5.39 45.87 -2.46
N MET A 581 4.83 45.91 -3.67
CA MET A 581 3.36 45.96 -3.82
C MET A 581 2.69 44.58 -3.73
N VAL A 582 3.41 43.50 -4.05
CA VAL A 582 2.87 42.13 -4.01
C VAL A 582 2.83 41.57 -2.58
N TYR A 583 3.73 42.01 -1.70
CA TYR A 583 3.78 41.56 -0.30
C TYR A 583 2.69 42.17 0.60
N ALA A 584 1.96 43.19 0.15
CA ALA A 584 0.95 43.87 0.97
C ALA A 584 -0.50 43.41 0.72
N ARG A 585 -0.72 42.41 -0.16
CA ARG A 585 -2.07 41.92 -0.51
C ARG A 585 -2.20 40.40 -0.59
N VAL A 586 -1.21 39.66 -0.07
CA VAL A 586 -1.35 38.27 0.41
C VAL A 586 -1.36 38.36 1.92
#